data_AF-A0AAU9SIF8-F1
#
_entry.id   AF-A0AAU9SIF8-F1
#
_cell.length_a   1.000
_cell.length_b   1.000
_cell.length_c   1.000
_cell.angle_alpha   90.00
_cell.angle_beta   90.00
_cell.angle_gamma   90.00
#
_symmetry.space_group_name_H-M   'P 1'
#
loop_
_entity.id
_entity.type
_entity.pdbx_description
1 polymer ?
#
loop_
_entity_poly.entity_id
_entity_poly.type
_entity_poly.pdbx_seq_one_letter_code
_entity_poly.pdbx_strand_id
1 'polypeptide(L)'
;MGKLGKKARKFAKKNLQSVEKRNRKQKPFLKRKFAKRDGRKGVKDEEEKKIERPHKKRCLEENPQDIVIDAVFSKDEVQALDVGDSDSDGYLAEDSVLANTDGEVSMQSTELKKQRRKLAKSNEKKSKGEAVDHPMQLVDEAESDTMKRKVLSGSILSSCCDLVEEEQSVQALTSLLNWYRAACHYGHEPSGDTKPDVHYYDIEDSETFAKVVVFVLQKADHTFRNILGLSSSRNKEKILKLKNNPKWDSVKPLVKSFFRSTMHLVNKAADLEIIVFALTQLRVTLVFLAAFPDLLQKMIKISIDLWVTGEGTLSQQAFLVLKDISMVFNSECFDTCLINMYKAFLHDSDIPKTNSEQRLPFLRDSLVELCSQDMQNSYTKASVSIAQLAKLLKMALVTKNKEAFEKIHSGHYTNCLDLWVNFIAANVQDCDLQPLLYTIVQVINGVATLFIGPRNLLLRVKCIQWLNHLSRTSGIFIPIASLVLDMLEYRTANESGKQEKKLQAVSTVKLPKNWLKSQNFQEQCIYSVIQLLAVHFAQWSFHISFPELATIPLMRLKKFNERSTMEGLKRVVKRFVEQVELNIAFVQMKRDDAAFSPNDQQAIETFLQLEKRNKTASYTQYYQSVIDKALGTKGKK
;
A
#
# COMPACT_ATOMS: atom_id res chain seq x y z
N MET A 1 56.45 -14.67 -3.71
CA MET A 1 56.62 -13.94 -2.43
C MET A 1 57.94 -13.17 -2.45
N GLY A 2 57.91 -11.84 -2.27
CA GLY A 2 59.13 -11.01 -2.27
C GLY A 2 59.93 -11.11 -0.96
N LYS A 3 61.26 -11.29 -1.04
CA LYS A 3 62.13 -11.38 0.15
C LYS A 3 62.27 -10.01 0.82
N LEU A 4 61.63 -9.82 1.98
CA LEU A 4 61.78 -8.61 2.81
C LEU A 4 63.26 -8.24 3.05
N GLY A 5 63.59 -6.97 2.82
CA GLY A 5 64.95 -6.43 2.91
C GLY A 5 65.56 -6.47 4.32
N LYS A 6 66.90 -6.47 4.41
CA LYS A 6 67.65 -6.65 5.67
C LYS A 6 67.24 -5.67 6.79
N LYS A 7 66.88 -4.42 6.45
CA LYS A 7 66.38 -3.40 7.41
C LYS A 7 65.05 -3.81 8.07
N ALA A 8 64.08 -4.32 7.29
CA ALA A 8 62.78 -4.75 7.80
C ALA A 8 62.89 -5.95 8.77
N ARG A 9 63.79 -6.91 8.48
CA ARG A 9 64.04 -8.04 9.39
C ARG A 9 64.69 -7.61 10.70
N LYS A 10 65.60 -6.63 10.68
CA LYS A 10 66.22 -6.04 11.89
C LYS A 10 65.17 -5.31 12.75
N PHE A 11 64.25 -4.57 12.13
CA PHE A 11 63.15 -3.89 12.84
C PHE A 11 62.17 -4.90 13.48
N ALA A 12 61.74 -5.91 12.72
CA ALA A 12 60.84 -6.95 13.22
C ALA A 12 61.44 -7.71 14.42
N LYS A 13 62.71 -8.15 14.32
CA LYS A 13 63.40 -8.91 15.38
C LYS A 13 63.62 -8.10 16.65
N LYS A 14 63.81 -6.78 16.56
CA LYS A 14 64.06 -5.91 17.73
C LYS A 14 62.78 -5.46 18.43
N ASN A 15 61.69 -5.24 17.69
CA ASN A 15 60.49 -4.61 18.24
C ASN A 15 59.33 -5.57 18.57
N LEU A 16 59.05 -6.62 17.77
CA LEU A 16 57.87 -7.48 18.03
C LEU A 16 57.93 -8.22 19.37
N GLN A 17 59.10 -8.76 19.75
CA GLN A 17 59.24 -9.51 21.01
C GLN A 17 58.99 -8.66 22.26
N SER A 18 59.20 -7.34 22.17
CA SER A 18 58.87 -6.39 23.26
C SER A 18 57.36 -6.15 23.38
N VAL A 19 56.64 -6.12 22.26
CA VAL A 19 55.20 -5.90 22.18
C VAL A 19 54.42 -7.13 22.64
N GLU A 20 54.83 -8.33 22.25
CA GLU A 20 54.21 -9.59 22.73
C GLU A 20 54.39 -9.78 24.24
N LYS A 21 55.56 -9.44 24.80
CA LYS A 21 55.79 -9.47 26.27
C LYS A 21 54.93 -8.43 27.02
N ARG A 22 54.67 -7.25 26.44
CA ARG A 22 53.72 -6.27 27.02
C ARG A 22 52.27 -6.80 26.99
N ASN A 23 51.82 -7.35 25.86
CA ASN A 23 50.45 -7.88 25.72
C ASN A 23 50.16 -9.10 26.62
N ARG A 24 51.17 -9.92 26.96
CA ARG A 24 50.99 -11.01 27.95
C ARG A 24 50.86 -10.49 29.40
N LYS A 25 51.46 -9.34 29.76
CA LYS A 25 51.40 -8.78 31.13
C LYS A 25 50.15 -7.96 31.43
N GLN A 26 49.44 -7.43 30.43
CA GLN A 26 48.24 -6.59 30.66
C GLN A 26 46.92 -7.38 30.74
N LYS A 27 46.83 -8.58 30.15
CA LYS A 27 45.60 -9.41 30.17
C LYS A 27 45.04 -9.80 31.56
N PRO A 28 45.83 -10.03 32.63
CA PRO A 28 45.25 -10.41 33.93
C PRO A 28 44.66 -9.24 34.73
N PHE A 29 45.01 -7.98 34.45
CA PHE A 29 44.50 -6.82 35.20
C PHE A 29 43.05 -6.45 34.84
N LEU A 30 42.66 -6.61 33.56
CA LEU A 30 41.31 -6.25 33.11
C LEU A 30 40.21 -7.23 33.56
N LYS A 31 40.56 -8.49 33.88
CA LYS A 31 39.59 -9.47 34.41
C LYS A 31 39.28 -9.30 35.91
N ARG A 32 40.00 -8.45 36.64
CA ARG A 32 39.92 -8.37 38.12
C ARG A 32 39.03 -7.24 38.65
N LYS A 33 38.40 -6.42 37.78
CA LYS A 33 37.62 -5.22 38.18
C LYS A 33 36.09 -5.37 38.21
N PHE A 34 35.52 -6.53 37.88
CA PHE A 34 34.06 -6.74 37.88
C PHE A 34 33.62 -8.00 38.66
N ALA A 35 34.12 -8.17 39.89
CA ALA A 35 33.65 -9.22 40.79
C ALA A 35 33.87 -8.86 42.28
N LYS A 36 32.89 -8.21 42.92
CA LYS A 36 32.40 -8.50 44.30
C LYS A 36 31.40 -7.44 44.81
N ARG A 37 30.15 -7.89 45.04
CA ARG A 37 29.14 -7.44 46.02
C ARG A 37 27.88 -8.33 45.86
N ASP A 38 27.01 -8.67 46.82
CA ASP A 38 27.09 -9.13 48.23
C ASP A 38 25.92 -10.16 48.41
N GLY A 39 25.83 -11.07 49.40
CA GLY A 39 26.77 -11.49 50.44
C GLY A 39 26.09 -12.28 51.60
N ARG A 40 26.71 -13.41 52.02
CA ARG A 40 26.47 -14.24 53.25
C ARG A 40 25.35 -15.31 53.32
N LYS A 41 25.69 -16.36 54.12
CA LYS A 41 24.92 -17.53 54.63
C LYS A 41 24.54 -18.61 53.59
N GLY A 42 24.71 -19.91 53.81
CA GLY A 42 25.43 -20.64 54.88
C GLY A 42 25.18 -22.16 54.88
N VAL A 43 26.08 -22.93 55.53
CA VAL A 43 25.98 -24.38 55.87
C VAL A 43 26.23 -25.40 54.73
N LYS A 44 26.69 -26.59 55.15
CA LYS A 44 27.17 -27.79 54.43
C LYS A 44 25.99 -28.57 53.78
N ASP A 45 26.10 -29.66 53.02
CA ASP A 45 26.99 -30.85 53.05
C ASP A 45 27.22 -31.45 51.63
N GLU A 46 27.91 -32.60 51.56
CA GLU A 46 28.35 -33.30 50.34
C GLU A 46 27.23 -34.05 49.61
N GLU A 47 27.26 -34.06 48.27
CA GLU A 47 26.93 -35.26 47.47
C GLU A 47 27.48 -35.13 46.03
N GLU A 48 28.04 -36.22 45.48
CA GLU A 48 28.55 -36.24 44.11
C GLU A 48 27.43 -36.29 43.07
N LYS A 49 27.49 -35.43 42.04
CA LYS A 49 26.81 -35.69 40.76
C LYS A 49 27.55 -35.04 39.58
N LYS A 50 27.60 -35.79 38.47
CA LYS A 50 28.29 -35.44 37.22
C LYS A 50 27.85 -34.07 36.70
N ILE A 51 28.82 -33.17 36.49
CA ILE A 51 28.57 -31.88 35.83
C ILE A 51 28.45 -32.10 34.32
N GLU A 52 27.22 -32.04 33.81
CA GLU A 52 26.99 -31.78 32.39
C GLU A 52 27.51 -30.38 32.03
N ARG A 53 28.11 -30.25 30.84
CA ARG A 53 28.59 -28.96 30.33
C ARG A 53 27.37 -28.13 29.90
N PRO A 54 27.26 -26.85 30.28
CA PRO A 54 26.13 -26.03 29.85
C PRO A 54 26.13 -25.88 28.32
N HIS A 55 25.04 -26.29 27.70
CA HIS A 55 24.85 -26.18 26.25
C HIS A 55 24.98 -24.72 25.80
N LYS A 56 26.02 -24.45 25.01
CA LYS A 56 26.17 -23.22 24.25
C LYS A 56 25.01 -23.16 23.24
N LYS A 57 23.94 -22.39 23.53
CA LYS A 57 22.80 -22.18 22.62
C LYS A 57 23.34 -21.74 21.26
N ARG A 58 23.33 -22.68 20.31
CA ARG A 58 23.62 -22.44 18.90
C ARG A 58 22.46 -21.58 18.41
N CYS A 59 22.72 -20.31 18.09
CA CYS A 59 21.76 -19.56 17.29
C CYS A 59 21.60 -20.34 15.98
N LEU A 60 20.36 -20.64 15.59
CA LEU A 60 20.10 -21.14 14.25
C LEU A 60 20.59 -20.07 13.27
N GLU A 61 21.53 -20.45 12.40
CA GLU A 61 21.95 -19.61 11.27
C GLU A 61 20.85 -19.69 10.22
N GLU A 62 19.75 -18.97 10.46
CA GLU A 62 18.74 -18.72 9.44
C GLU A 62 19.38 -17.90 8.30
N ASN A 63 19.08 -18.25 7.06
CA ASN A 63 19.62 -17.59 5.90
C ASN A 63 18.84 -16.27 5.69
N PRO A 64 19.47 -15.10 5.41
CA PRO A 64 18.72 -13.88 5.13
C PRO A 64 17.75 -14.01 3.96
N GLN A 65 17.98 -14.97 3.04
CA GLN A 65 17.09 -15.32 1.95
C GLN A 65 15.70 -15.76 2.48
N ASP A 66 15.67 -16.58 3.53
CA ASP A 66 14.46 -17.11 4.19
C ASP A 66 13.61 -16.01 4.85
N ILE A 67 14.18 -14.85 5.17
CA ILE A 67 13.42 -13.71 5.69
C ILE A 67 12.79 -12.95 4.52
N VAL A 68 11.56 -13.33 4.23
CA VAL A 68 10.65 -12.71 3.26
C VAL A 68 9.95 -11.53 3.95
N ILE A 69 10.01 -10.32 3.38
CA ILE A 69 9.53 -9.06 4.01
C ILE A 69 7.98 -9.01 4.05
N ASP A 70 7.33 -9.79 3.18
CA ASP A 70 5.90 -10.03 3.13
C ASP A 70 5.46 -11.36 3.78
N ALA A 71 6.34 -12.10 4.47
CA ALA A 71 6.00 -13.41 5.07
C ALA A 71 4.78 -13.40 6.02
N VAL A 72 4.48 -12.24 6.61
CA VAL A 72 3.27 -12.00 7.41
C VAL A 72 1.97 -12.23 6.62
N PHE A 73 2.05 -12.00 5.31
CA PHE A 73 0.98 -12.03 4.32
C PHE A 73 1.15 -13.22 3.35
N SER A 74 2.11 -14.13 3.59
CA SER A 74 2.36 -15.32 2.76
C SER A 74 1.74 -16.61 3.32
N LYS A 75 1.12 -16.57 4.51
CA LYS A 75 0.33 -17.70 5.01
C LYS A 75 -1.10 -17.61 4.49
N ASP A 76 -1.40 -18.61 3.68
CA ASP A 76 -2.71 -19.02 3.18
C ASP A 76 -3.38 -18.07 2.17
N GLU A 77 -3.93 -18.70 1.13
CA GLU A 77 -4.77 -18.11 0.08
C GLU A 77 -4.20 -16.96 -0.76
N VAL A 78 -3.06 -17.20 -1.42
CA VAL A 78 -3.11 -17.07 -2.88
C VAL A 78 -3.73 -18.36 -3.40
N GLN A 79 -5.04 -18.46 -3.29
CA GLN A 79 -5.80 -19.36 -4.13
C GLN A 79 -5.58 -18.83 -5.55
N ALA A 80 -4.60 -19.42 -6.25
CA ALA A 80 -4.40 -19.27 -7.68
C ALA A 80 -5.54 -20.00 -8.38
N LEU A 81 -6.74 -19.47 -8.14
CA LEU A 81 -7.96 -19.77 -8.85
C LEU A 81 -7.81 -19.21 -10.25
N ASP A 82 -7.08 -19.98 -11.06
CA ASP A 82 -7.46 -20.22 -12.44
C ASP A 82 -8.83 -20.92 -12.43
N VAL A 83 -9.89 -20.20 -11.99
CA VAL A 83 -11.24 -20.67 -12.20
C VAL A 83 -11.44 -20.59 -13.70
N GLY A 84 -11.62 -21.75 -14.33
CA GLY A 84 -12.34 -21.86 -15.59
C GLY A 84 -13.82 -21.50 -15.41
N ASP A 85 -14.11 -20.34 -14.79
CA ASP A 85 -15.45 -19.75 -14.81
C ASP A 85 -15.61 -19.14 -16.20
N SER A 86 -16.47 -19.75 -17.01
CA SER A 86 -16.83 -19.20 -18.30
C SER A 86 -17.26 -17.74 -18.12
N ASP A 87 -16.54 -16.82 -18.76
CA ASP A 87 -16.89 -15.39 -18.77
C ASP A 87 -18.25 -15.10 -19.43
N SER A 88 -18.90 -16.14 -19.99
CA SER A 88 -20.26 -16.12 -20.49
C SER A 88 -21.15 -17.18 -19.82
N ASP A 89 -22.20 -16.71 -19.13
CA ASP A 89 -23.42 -17.50 -18.83
C ASP A 89 -24.39 -17.48 -20.04
N GLY A 90 -23.98 -16.91 -21.19
CA GLY A 90 -24.87 -16.57 -22.30
C GLY A 90 -25.64 -15.25 -22.07
N TYR A 91 -26.72 -15.05 -22.83
CA TYR A 91 -27.73 -14.04 -22.57
C TYR A 91 -28.81 -14.59 -21.62
N LEU A 92 -29.49 -13.70 -20.90
CA LEU A 92 -30.60 -14.07 -20.02
C LEU A 92 -31.80 -14.49 -20.86
N ALA A 93 -32.46 -15.58 -20.45
CA ALA A 93 -33.67 -16.06 -21.12
C ALA A 93 -34.80 -15.03 -21.04
N GLU A 94 -35.38 -14.69 -22.18
CA GLU A 94 -36.49 -13.75 -22.28
C GLU A 94 -37.79 -14.49 -22.61
N ASP A 95 -38.83 -14.27 -21.81
CA ASP A 95 -40.19 -14.60 -22.22
C ASP A 95 -40.62 -13.61 -23.33
N SER A 96 -40.93 -14.13 -24.51
CA SER A 96 -41.23 -13.34 -25.71
C SER A 96 -42.57 -12.58 -25.59
N VAL A 97 -42.54 -11.37 -25.04
CA VAL A 97 -43.70 -10.46 -24.94
C VAL A 97 -43.48 -9.14 -25.69
N LEU A 98 -42.25 -8.65 -25.79
CA LEU A 98 -41.87 -7.41 -26.51
C LEU A 98 -41.95 -7.50 -28.06
N ALA A 99 -42.68 -8.48 -28.60
CA ALA A 99 -42.89 -8.64 -30.04
C ALA A 99 -44.24 -8.09 -30.55
N ASN A 100 -45.09 -7.56 -29.65
CA ASN A 100 -46.48 -7.21 -29.95
C ASN A 100 -46.74 -5.69 -30.10
N THR A 101 -45.70 -4.87 -30.31
CA THR A 101 -45.86 -3.41 -30.53
C THR A 101 -46.03 -3.00 -31.98
N ASP A 102 -45.87 -3.93 -32.94
CA ASP A 102 -46.34 -3.73 -34.32
C ASP A 102 -47.67 -4.47 -34.50
N GLY A 103 -48.74 -3.70 -34.69
CA GLY A 103 -50.09 -4.24 -34.72
C GLY A 103 -50.45 -4.86 -36.07
N GLU A 104 -50.52 -6.18 -36.15
CA GLU A 104 -51.45 -6.86 -37.05
C GLU A 104 -51.97 -8.18 -36.46
N VAL A 105 -53.21 -8.54 -36.82
CA VAL A 105 -54.01 -9.54 -36.10
C VAL A 105 -53.66 -10.97 -36.52
N SER A 106 -53.32 -11.83 -35.54
CA SER A 106 -53.60 -13.26 -35.67
C SER A 106 -53.81 -13.96 -34.33
N MET A 107 -55.03 -14.46 -34.10
CA MET A 107 -55.31 -15.41 -33.03
C MET A 107 -54.90 -16.81 -33.48
N GLN A 108 -53.96 -17.46 -32.76
CA GLN A 108 -53.95 -18.89 -32.40
C GLN A 108 -52.54 -19.34 -31.94
N SER A 109 -52.35 -19.55 -30.63
CA SER A 109 -51.12 -20.20 -30.12
C SER A 109 -51.29 -20.98 -28.81
N THR A 110 -52.51 -21.09 -28.26
CA THR A 110 -52.77 -21.72 -26.95
C THR A 110 -52.93 -23.25 -26.96
N GLU A 111 -53.07 -23.90 -28.13
CA GLU A 111 -53.40 -25.33 -28.19
C GLU A 111 -52.18 -26.28 -28.31
N LEU A 112 -51.03 -25.80 -28.81
CA LEU A 112 -49.89 -26.66 -29.18
C LEU A 112 -49.05 -27.20 -28.00
N LYS A 113 -49.18 -26.64 -26.79
CA LYS A 113 -48.44 -27.13 -25.60
C LYS A 113 -49.06 -28.37 -24.93
N LYS A 114 -50.26 -28.82 -25.33
CA LYS A 114 -50.94 -29.98 -24.70
C LYS A 114 -50.68 -31.34 -25.36
N GLN A 115 -50.25 -31.41 -26.62
CA GLN A 115 -50.05 -32.70 -27.32
C GLN A 115 -48.64 -33.31 -27.17
N ARG A 116 -47.59 -32.50 -26.92
CA ARG A 116 -46.20 -33.00 -26.76
C ARG A 116 -45.92 -33.84 -25.49
N ARG A 117 -46.91 -34.10 -24.63
CA ARG A 117 -46.77 -34.93 -23.41
C ARG A 117 -47.42 -36.33 -23.47
N LYS A 118 -47.95 -36.76 -24.63
CA LYS A 118 -48.58 -38.10 -24.77
C LYS A 118 -47.87 -39.09 -25.69
N LEU A 119 -46.79 -38.71 -26.39
CA LEU A 119 -46.05 -39.61 -27.30
C LEU A 119 -44.63 -39.95 -26.77
N ALA A 120 -44.56 -40.43 -25.52
CA ALA A 120 -43.31 -40.88 -24.89
C ALA A 120 -43.48 -42.17 -24.06
N LYS A 121 -44.48 -43.00 -24.40
CA LYS A 121 -44.71 -44.33 -23.83
C LYS A 121 -45.27 -45.31 -24.87
N SER A 122 -44.41 -45.76 -25.79
CA SER A 122 -44.51 -47.11 -26.36
C SER A 122 -43.19 -47.55 -27.01
N ASN A 123 -42.95 -48.86 -26.99
CA ASN A 123 -42.02 -49.63 -27.82
C ASN A 123 -40.51 -49.53 -27.54
N GLU A 124 -40.13 -50.23 -26.46
CA GLU A 124 -38.89 -51.00 -26.40
C GLU A 124 -39.10 -52.35 -27.15
N LYS A 125 -38.27 -52.68 -28.17
CA LYS A 125 -37.68 -54.03 -28.46
C LYS A 125 -37.19 -54.25 -29.92
N LYS A 126 -35.88 -54.55 -30.04
CA LYS A 126 -35.17 -55.52 -30.94
C LYS A 126 -35.65 -55.76 -32.40
N SER A 127 -34.73 -55.62 -33.38
CA SER A 127 -33.99 -56.75 -34.01
C SER A 127 -33.37 -56.44 -35.41
N LYS A 128 -32.17 -56.99 -35.64
CA LYS A 128 -31.30 -57.11 -36.83
C LYS A 128 -31.93 -57.19 -38.25
N GLY A 129 -31.16 -56.75 -39.27
CA GLY A 129 -31.24 -57.17 -40.69
C GLY A 129 -30.35 -56.31 -41.62
N GLU A 130 -29.71 -56.89 -42.64
CA GLU A 130 -28.73 -56.22 -43.55
C GLU A 130 -29.23 -56.00 -45.00
N ALA A 131 -28.53 -55.10 -45.72
CA ALA A 131 -28.27 -55.03 -47.17
C ALA A 131 -29.22 -54.28 -48.17
N VAL A 132 -28.64 -53.22 -48.79
CA VAL A 132 -28.58 -52.81 -50.25
C VAL A 132 -29.91 -52.80 -51.07
N ASP A 133 -30.33 -51.77 -51.85
CA ASP A 133 -29.60 -50.92 -52.83
C ASP A 133 -30.19 -49.49 -53.07
N HIS A 134 -29.51 -48.69 -53.91
CA HIS A 134 -29.70 -47.30 -54.39
C HIS A 134 -30.99 -46.99 -55.25
N PRO A 135 -31.19 -45.75 -55.79
CA PRO A 135 -31.25 -44.42 -55.13
C PRO A 135 -32.41 -43.53 -55.66
N MET A 136 -32.87 -42.50 -54.92
CA MET A 136 -33.55 -41.36 -55.58
C MET A 136 -33.49 -40.05 -54.79
N GLN A 137 -33.40 -38.94 -55.50
CA GLN A 137 -33.16 -37.61 -54.95
C GLN A 137 -34.36 -37.09 -54.15
N LEU A 138 -34.09 -36.60 -52.95
CA LEU A 138 -34.92 -35.59 -52.30
C LEU A 138 -34.07 -34.35 -52.09
N VAL A 139 -34.60 -33.21 -52.51
CA VAL A 139 -34.03 -31.89 -52.24
C VAL A 139 -34.43 -31.56 -50.81
N ASP A 140 -33.45 -31.42 -49.91
CA ASP A 140 -33.70 -30.94 -48.56
C ASP A 140 -34.21 -29.49 -48.64
N GLU A 141 -35.51 -29.31 -48.35
CA GLU A 141 -36.01 -28.00 -47.91
C GLU A 141 -35.45 -27.74 -46.51
N ALA A 142 -34.30 -27.09 -46.47
CA ALA A 142 -33.73 -26.60 -45.23
C ALA A 142 -34.64 -25.52 -44.64
N GLU A 143 -35.45 -25.89 -43.63
CA GLU A 143 -36.10 -24.94 -42.72
C GLU A 143 -35.00 -24.11 -42.03
N SER A 144 -34.65 -22.98 -42.64
CA SER A 144 -33.69 -22.04 -42.07
C SER A 144 -34.33 -21.28 -40.92
N ASP A 145 -34.20 -21.84 -39.72
CA ASP A 145 -34.61 -21.24 -38.44
C ASP A 145 -33.72 -20.01 -38.14
N THR A 146 -33.99 -18.93 -38.88
CA THR A 146 -33.24 -17.67 -38.84
C THR A 146 -33.62 -16.89 -37.60
N MET A 147 -32.88 -17.17 -36.52
CA MET A 147 -33.00 -16.51 -35.23
C MET A 147 -32.96 -14.98 -35.41
N LYS A 148 -34.12 -14.33 -35.33
CA LYS A 148 -34.27 -12.89 -35.64
C LYS A 148 -33.42 -12.05 -34.69
N ARG A 149 -32.40 -11.37 -35.25
CA ARG A 149 -31.60 -10.34 -34.58
C ARG A 149 -32.52 -9.26 -34.02
N LYS A 150 -32.49 -9.04 -32.71
CA LYS A 150 -33.14 -7.90 -32.09
C LYS A 150 -32.30 -6.66 -32.35
N VAL A 151 -32.97 -5.52 -32.53
CA VAL A 151 -32.32 -4.21 -32.68
C VAL A 151 -32.85 -3.29 -31.58
N LEU A 152 -31.97 -2.56 -30.90
CA LEU A 152 -32.34 -1.56 -29.90
C LEU A 152 -32.44 -0.20 -30.58
N SER A 153 -33.66 0.28 -30.73
CA SER A 153 -33.95 1.66 -31.10
C SER A 153 -34.22 2.53 -29.87
N GLY A 154 -34.12 3.85 -30.02
CA GLY A 154 -34.37 4.81 -28.93
C GLY A 154 -35.79 4.75 -28.34
N SER A 155 -36.79 4.34 -29.13
CA SER A 155 -38.19 4.17 -28.66
C SER A 155 -38.38 2.89 -27.84
N ILE A 156 -37.73 1.78 -28.23
CA ILE A 156 -37.72 0.54 -27.44
C ILE A 156 -36.96 0.77 -26.13
N LEU A 157 -35.84 1.50 -26.18
CA LEU A 157 -35.06 1.83 -24.98
C LEU A 157 -35.88 2.66 -23.98
N SER A 158 -36.53 3.74 -24.42
CA SER A 158 -37.37 4.56 -23.54
C SER A 158 -38.53 3.78 -22.92
N SER A 159 -39.29 3.02 -23.73
CA SER A 159 -40.38 2.18 -23.20
C SER A 159 -39.88 1.14 -22.18
N CYS A 160 -38.73 0.50 -22.42
CA CYS A 160 -38.14 -0.41 -21.44
C CYS A 160 -37.67 0.31 -20.16
N CYS A 161 -37.15 1.53 -20.25
CA CYS A 161 -36.79 2.34 -19.10
C CYS A 161 -38.01 2.68 -18.24
N ASP A 162 -39.10 3.16 -18.86
CA ASP A 162 -40.33 3.54 -18.18
C ASP A 162 -40.97 2.34 -17.46
N LEU A 163 -41.05 1.17 -18.12
CA LEU A 163 -41.53 -0.10 -17.54
C LEU A 163 -40.68 -0.59 -16.35
N VAL A 164 -39.40 -0.20 -16.27
CA VAL A 164 -38.53 -0.54 -15.13
C VAL A 164 -38.68 0.46 -13.99
N GLU A 165 -38.88 1.75 -14.27
CA GLU A 165 -39.02 2.79 -13.23
C GLU A 165 -40.43 2.82 -12.61
N GLU A 166 -41.47 2.74 -13.42
CA GLU A 166 -42.86 2.84 -12.98
C GLU A 166 -43.45 1.49 -12.54
N GLU A 167 -43.32 0.45 -13.38
CA GLU A 167 -43.96 -0.86 -13.16
C GLU A 167 -43.06 -1.90 -12.48
N GLN A 168 -41.77 -1.61 -12.29
CA GLN A 168 -40.76 -2.54 -11.76
C GLN A 168 -40.67 -3.86 -12.55
N SER A 169 -40.89 -3.79 -13.88
CA SER A 169 -40.98 -4.96 -14.75
C SER A 169 -39.68 -5.74 -14.82
N VAL A 170 -39.70 -6.97 -14.29
CA VAL A 170 -38.55 -7.90 -14.34
C VAL A 170 -38.21 -8.28 -15.79
N GLN A 171 -39.20 -8.37 -16.68
CA GLN A 171 -38.99 -8.69 -18.09
C GLN A 171 -38.28 -7.56 -18.85
N ALA A 172 -38.72 -6.31 -18.67
CA ALA A 172 -38.05 -5.15 -19.26
C ALA A 172 -36.61 -5.01 -18.74
N LEU A 173 -36.38 -5.27 -17.44
CA LEU A 173 -35.04 -5.29 -16.85
C LEU A 173 -34.14 -6.40 -17.45
N THR A 174 -34.67 -7.60 -17.71
CA THR A 174 -33.94 -8.67 -18.38
C THR A 174 -33.45 -8.23 -19.76
N SER A 175 -34.33 -7.63 -20.56
CA SER A 175 -33.96 -7.12 -21.89
C SER A 175 -32.96 -5.97 -21.83
N LEU A 176 -33.13 -5.00 -20.93
CA LEU A 176 -32.14 -3.94 -20.73
C LEU A 176 -30.77 -4.48 -20.30
N LEU A 177 -30.72 -5.53 -19.50
CA LEU A 177 -29.46 -6.18 -19.09
C LEU A 177 -28.82 -7.00 -20.21
N ASN A 178 -29.61 -7.62 -21.08
CA ASN A 178 -29.10 -8.26 -22.31
C ASN A 178 -28.52 -7.20 -23.27
N TRP A 179 -29.22 -6.09 -23.46
CA TRP A 179 -28.74 -4.94 -24.24
C TRP A 179 -27.47 -4.32 -23.68
N TYR A 180 -27.42 -4.10 -22.37
CA TYR A 180 -26.24 -3.63 -21.67
C TYR A 180 -25.06 -4.61 -21.76
N ARG A 181 -25.33 -5.92 -21.70
CA ARG A 181 -24.31 -6.96 -21.93
C ARG A 181 -23.73 -6.85 -23.34
N ALA A 182 -24.56 -6.72 -24.37
CA ALA A 182 -24.11 -6.50 -25.74
C ALA A 182 -23.27 -5.23 -25.86
N ALA A 183 -23.69 -4.12 -25.23
CA ALA A 183 -22.94 -2.87 -25.19
C ALA A 183 -21.56 -3.01 -24.51
N CYS A 184 -21.48 -3.73 -23.38
CA CYS A 184 -20.22 -3.94 -22.66
C CYS A 184 -19.21 -4.80 -23.43
N HIS A 185 -19.67 -5.67 -24.33
CA HIS A 185 -18.83 -6.54 -25.15
C HIS A 185 -18.63 -5.99 -26.59
N TYR A 186 -19.17 -4.81 -26.90
CA TYR A 186 -19.10 -4.23 -28.24
C TYR A 186 -17.65 -3.99 -28.69
N GLY A 187 -17.31 -4.45 -29.89
CA GLY A 187 -15.96 -4.32 -30.47
C GLY A 187 -14.92 -5.34 -29.97
N HIS A 188 -15.30 -6.32 -29.15
CA HIS A 188 -14.41 -7.40 -28.73
C HIS A 188 -14.84 -8.75 -29.32
N GLU A 189 -14.04 -9.31 -30.22
CA GLU A 189 -14.24 -10.68 -30.72
C GLU A 189 -14.06 -11.70 -29.57
N PRO A 190 -14.91 -12.76 -29.50
CA PRO A 190 -14.77 -13.79 -28.49
C PRO A 190 -13.51 -14.62 -28.71
N SER A 191 -12.57 -14.56 -27.78
CA SER A 191 -11.35 -15.36 -27.81
C SER A 191 -11.61 -16.83 -27.42
N GLY A 192 -12.05 -17.65 -28.38
CA GLY A 192 -12.20 -19.10 -28.24
C GLY A 192 -13.21 -19.73 -29.21
N ASP A 193 -13.07 -21.03 -29.49
CA ASP A 193 -13.88 -21.81 -30.47
C ASP A 193 -15.37 -22.03 -30.09
N THR A 194 -15.93 -21.18 -29.23
CA THR A 194 -17.37 -21.13 -28.95
C THR A 194 -18.12 -20.41 -30.06
N LYS A 195 -19.08 -21.11 -30.67
CA LYS A 195 -19.94 -20.64 -31.77
C LYS A 195 -20.58 -19.26 -31.49
N PRO A 196 -20.79 -18.43 -32.52
CA PRO A 196 -21.17 -17.03 -32.34
C PRO A 196 -22.66 -16.87 -32.01
N ASP A 197 -22.98 -16.84 -30.71
CA ASP A 197 -24.25 -16.29 -30.18
C ASP A 197 -24.18 -14.74 -30.02
N VAL A 198 -23.08 -14.14 -30.50
CA VAL A 198 -22.68 -12.75 -30.23
C VAL A 198 -23.49 -11.70 -31.02
N HIS A 199 -24.21 -12.10 -32.07
CA HIS A 199 -24.94 -11.19 -32.96
C HIS A 199 -26.47 -11.16 -32.78
N TYR A 200 -27.02 -11.70 -31.69
CA TYR A 200 -28.47 -11.67 -31.46
C TYR A 200 -29.01 -10.26 -31.09
N TYR A 201 -28.17 -9.40 -30.52
CA TYR A 201 -28.51 -8.04 -30.07
C TYR A 201 -27.69 -6.99 -30.82
N ASP A 202 -28.33 -6.11 -31.59
CA ASP A 202 -27.72 -4.99 -32.33
C ASP A 202 -28.16 -3.61 -31.81
N ILE A 203 -27.24 -2.68 -31.60
CA ILE A 203 -27.57 -1.33 -31.11
C ILE A 203 -27.54 -0.37 -32.30
N GLU A 204 -28.66 0.33 -32.55
CA GLU A 204 -28.88 1.13 -33.77
C GLU A 204 -27.87 2.27 -33.93
N ASP A 205 -27.58 2.99 -32.85
CA ASP A 205 -26.77 4.21 -32.91
C ASP A 205 -25.99 4.47 -31.60
N SER A 206 -25.03 5.40 -31.67
CA SER A 206 -24.14 5.75 -30.55
C SER A 206 -24.83 6.48 -29.39
N GLU A 207 -25.94 7.18 -29.62
CA GLU A 207 -26.73 7.84 -28.58
C GLU A 207 -27.53 6.79 -27.80
N THR A 208 -28.14 5.83 -28.49
CA THR A 208 -28.84 4.68 -27.87
C THR A 208 -27.86 3.78 -27.11
N PHE A 209 -26.65 3.55 -27.63
CA PHE A 209 -25.56 2.89 -26.89
C PHE A 209 -25.21 3.62 -25.58
N ALA A 210 -24.98 4.93 -25.64
CA ALA A 210 -24.64 5.73 -24.46
C ALA A 210 -25.77 5.73 -23.43
N LYS A 211 -27.03 5.88 -23.87
CA LYS A 211 -28.22 5.86 -23.02
C LYS A 211 -28.38 4.53 -22.28
N VAL A 212 -28.25 3.37 -22.94
CA VAL A 212 -28.44 2.08 -22.26
C VAL A 212 -27.33 1.82 -21.23
N VAL A 213 -26.08 2.18 -21.55
CA VAL A 213 -24.94 2.08 -20.62
C VAL A 213 -25.16 2.98 -19.39
N VAL A 214 -25.50 4.25 -19.59
CA VAL A 214 -25.71 5.20 -18.49
C VAL A 214 -26.92 4.81 -17.64
N PHE A 215 -28.06 4.47 -18.25
CA PHE A 215 -29.28 4.10 -17.54
C PHE A 215 -29.07 2.88 -16.63
N VAL A 216 -28.56 1.78 -17.18
CA VAL A 216 -28.36 0.54 -16.42
C VAL A 216 -27.34 0.75 -15.30
N LEU A 217 -26.24 1.46 -15.57
CA LEU A 217 -25.24 1.78 -14.55
C LEU A 217 -25.82 2.62 -13.39
N GLN A 218 -26.64 3.64 -13.67
CA GLN A 218 -27.20 4.50 -12.61
C GLN A 218 -28.35 3.84 -11.84
N LYS A 219 -29.20 3.05 -12.50
CA LYS A 219 -30.48 2.59 -11.94
C LYS A 219 -30.41 1.20 -11.32
N ALA A 220 -29.41 0.37 -11.65
CA ALA A 220 -29.29 -1.02 -11.20
C ALA A 220 -29.50 -1.23 -9.69
N ASP A 221 -28.79 -0.50 -8.81
CA ASP A 221 -28.94 -0.67 -7.35
C ASP A 221 -30.37 -0.41 -6.88
N HIS A 222 -30.95 0.70 -7.33
CA HIS A 222 -32.32 1.11 -6.99
C HIS A 222 -33.34 0.09 -7.48
N THR A 223 -33.25 -0.33 -8.74
CA THR A 223 -34.16 -1.31 -9.32
C THR A 223 -34.08 -2.67 -8.64
N PHE A 224 -32.87 -3.19 -8.38
CA PHE A 224 -32.69 -4.45 -7.64
C PHE A 224 -33.26 -4.36 -6.22
N ARG A 225 -33.06 -3.23 -5.52
CA ARG A 225 -33.64 -3.00 -4.19
C ARG A 225 -35.15 -2.96 -4.22
N ASN A 226 -35.75 -2.24 -5.16
CA ASN A 226 -37.21 -2.08 -5.24
C ASN A 226 -37.92 -3.41 -5.50
N ILE A 227 -37.45 -4.18 -6.50
CA ILE A 227 -38.03 -5.51 -6.80
C ILE A 227 -37.94 -6.43 -5.57
N LEU A 228 -36.83 -6.39 -4.83
CA LEU A 228 -36.59 -7.19 -3.63
C LEU A 228 -37.21 -6.62 -2.34
N GLY A 229 -37.82 -5.42 -2.36
CA GLY A 229 -38.42 -4.77 -1.19
C GLY A 229 -37.39 -4.28 -0.16
N LEU A 230 -36.20 -3.87 -0.59
CA LEU A 230 -35.08 -3.52 0.27
C LEU A 230 -34.94 -2.02 0.53
N SER A 231 -34.76 -1.66 1.81
CA SER A 231 -34.20 -0.36 2.20
C SER A 231 -32.77 -0.14 1.64
N SER A 232 -32.34 1.11 1.53
CA SER A 232 -30.98 1.57 1.15
C SER A 232 -29.84 1.14 2.08
N SER A 233 -30.09 0.21 3.01
CA SER A 233 -29.11 -0.31 3.97
C SER A 233 -28.00 -1.10 3.28
N ARG A 234 -26.74 -0.85 3.66
CA ARG A 234 -25.53 -1.59 3.23
C ARG A 234 -25.28 -2.87 4.04
N ASN A 235 -26.28 -3.42 4.74
CA ASN A 235 -26.08 -4.57 5.62
C ASN A 235 -26.00 -5.90 4.82
N LYS A 236 -24.80 -6.50 4.76
CA LYS A 236 -24.51 -7.82 4.16
C LYS A 236 -25.44 -8.93 4.64
N GLU A 237 -25.77 -8.99 5.92
CA GLU A 237 -26.62 -10.06 6.46
C GLU A 237 -28.03 -10.02 5.88
N LYS A 238 -28.58 -8.83 5.63
CA LYS A 238 -29.90 -8.70 5.00
C LYS A 238 -29.88 -9.35 3.61
N ILE A 239 -28.82 -9.12 2.83
CA ILE A 239 -28.65 -9.74 1.50
C ILE A 239 -28.47 -11.26 1.62
N LEU A 240 -27.67 -11.76 2.57
CA LEU A 240 -27.51 -13.21 2.77
C LEU A 240 -28.84 -13.90 3.15
N LYS A 241 -29.69 -13.23 3.91
CA LYS A 241 -31.04 -13.70 4.30
C LYS A 241 -32.02 -13.71 3.11
N LEU A 242 -31.76 -13.00 2.01
CA LEU A 242 -32.60 -13.02 0.79
C LEU A 242 -32.54 -14.33 0.02
N LYS A 243 -31.60 -15.25 0.30
CA LYS A 243 -31.61 -16.60 -0.32
C LYS A 243 -32.92 -17.36 -0.06
N ASN A 244 -33.72 -16.95 0.93
CA ASN A 244 -35.01 -17.52 1.28
C ASN A 244 -36.21 -16.72 0.70
N ASN A 245 -35.98 -15.64 -0.06
CA ASN A 245 -37.04 -14.83 -0.66
C ASN A 245 -37.39 -15.39 -2.05
N PRO A 246 -38.65 -15.73 -2.37
CA PRO A 246 -39.01 -16.31 -3.67
C PRO A 246 -38.72 -15.40 -4.87
N LYS A 247 -38.64 -14.07 -4.67
CA LYS A 247 -38.23 -13.14 -5.73
C LYS A 247 -36.73 -13.25 -6.05
N TRP A 248 -35.91 -13.71 -5.11
CA TRP A 248 -34.46 -13.77 -5.27
C TRP A 248 -34.04 -14.67 -6.44
N ASP A 249 -34.71 -15.79 -6.66
CA ASP A 249 -34.36 -16.70 -7.77
C ASP A 249 -34.55 -16.05 -9.15
N SER A 250 -35.51 -15.13 -9.29
CA SER A 250 -35.69 -14.34 -10.52
C SER A 250 -34.68 -13.20 -10.68
N VAL A 251 -34.27 -12.55 -9.58
CA VAL A 251 -33.39 -11.36 -9.60
C VAL A 251 -31.90 -11.72 -9.56
N LYS A 252 -31.53 -12.85 -8.93
CA LYS A 252 -30.16 -13.36 -8.84
C LYS A 252 -29.43 -13.43 -10.19
N PRO A 253 -29.99 -14.00 -11.28
CA PRO A 253 -29.31 -14.03 -12.57
C PRO A 253 -29.12 -12.62 -13.17
N LEU A 254 -30.09 -11.71 -12.95
CA LEU A 254 -30.02 -10.31 -13.41
C LEU A 254 -28.86 -9.58 -12.75
N VAL A 255 -28.75 -9.68 -11.42
CA VAL A 255 -27.66 -9.12 -10.63
C VAL A 255 -26.30 -9.71 -11.03
N LYS A 256 -26.23 -11.03 -11.27
CA LYS A 256 -25.01 -11.71 -11.73
C LYS A 256 -24.57 -11.20 -13.11
N SER A 257 -25.52 -11.04 -14.04
CA SER A 257 -25.27 -10.52 -15.40
C SER A 257 -24.77 -9.07 -15.36
N PHE A 258 -25.41 -8.20 -14.57
CA PHE A 258 -24.98 -6.83 -14.35
C PHE A 258 -23.53 -6.75 -13.85
N PHE A 259 -23.19 -7.51 -12.79
CA PHE A 259 -21.83 -7.50 -12.25
C PHE A 259 -20.80 -7.99 -13.26
N ARG A 260 -21.05 -9.10 -13.95
CA ARG A 260 -20.11 -9.65 -14.95
C ARG A 260 -19.90 -8.69 -16.13
N SER A 261 -20.98 -8.14 -16.68
CA SER A 261 -20.89 -7.22 -17.83
C SER A 261 -20.18 -5.90 -17.43
N THR A 262 -20.49 -5.36 -16.25
CA THR A 262 -19.82 -4.13 -15.76
C THR A 262 -18.36 -4.37 -15.41
N MET A 263 -18.00 -5.51 -14.80
CA MET A 263 -16.60 -5.88 -14.57
C MET A 263 -15.85 -6.13 -15.88
N HIS A 264 -16.51 -6.62 -16.93
CA HIS A 264 -15.91 -6.73 -18.27
C HIS A 264 -15.62 -5.34 -18.85
N LEU A 265 -16.61 -4.43 -18.82
CA LEU A 265 -16.46 -3.04 -19.24
C LEU A 265 -15.28 -2.34 -18.53
N VAL A 266 -15.20 -2.46 -17.20
CA VAL A 266 -14.11 -1.90 -16.37
C VAL A 266 -12.72 -2.45 -16.75
N ASN A 267 -12.62 -3.70 -17.23
CA ASN A 267 -11.35 -4.32 -17.62
C ASN A 267 -10.94 -4.08 -19.09
N LYS A 268 -11.88 -3.67 -19.95
CA LYS A 268 -11.72 -3.69 -21.41
C LYS A 268 -11.97 -2.36 -22.10
N ALA A 269 -12.72 -1.44 -21.49
CA ALA A 269 -12.91 -0.10 -22.00
C ALA A 269 -11.56 0.64 -22.14
N ALA A 270 -11.42 1.42 -23.21
CA ALA A 270 -10.28 2.31 -23.42
C ALA A 270 -10.48 3.69 -22.77
N ASP A 271 -11.73 4.08 -22.51
CA ASP A 271 -12.10 5.39 -21.98
C ASP A 271 -12.06 5.39 -20.44
N LEU A 272 -11.22 6.25 -19.87
CA LEU A 272 -11.01 6.36 -18.42
C LEU A 272 -12.24 6.93 -17.69
N GLU A 273 -13.04 7.80 -18.31
CA GLU A 273 -14.26 8.33 -17.70
C GLU A 273 -15.31 7.22 -17.59
N ILE A 274 -15.45 6.37 -18.62
CA ILE A 274 -16.33 5.20 -18.60
C ILE A 274 -15.90 4.21 -17.51
N ILE A 275 -14.60 3.90 -17.39
CA ILE A 275 -14.09 3.00 -16.33
C ILE A 275 -14.38 3.59 -14.95
N VAL A 276 -14.06 4.86 -14.71
CA VAL A 276 -14.29 5.55 -13.43
C VAL A 276 -15.78 5.58 -13.07
N PHE A 277 -16.65 5.84 -14.04
CA PHE A 277 -18.09 5.86 -13.86
C PHE A 277 -18.64 4.46 -13.53
N ALA A 278 -18.30 3.45 -14.32
CA ALA A 278 -18.72 2.06 -14.09
C ALA A 278 -18.23 1.53 -12.73
N LEU A 279 -16.98 1.82 -12.35
CA LEU A 279 -16.41 1.46 -11.05
C LEU A 279 -17.13 2.16 -9.89
N THR A 280 -17.54 3.42 -10.07
CA THR A 280 -18.34 4.17 -9.10
C THR A 280 -19.72 3.52 -8.89
N GLN A 281 -20.39 3.05 -9.95
CA GLN A 281 -21.69 2.37 -9.80
C GLN A 281 -21.58 0.94 -9.27
N LEU A 282 -20.49 0.23 -9.56
CA LEU A 282 -20.14 -1.03 -8.90
C LEU A 282 -19.97 -0.85 -7.38
N ARG A 283 -19.44 0.30 -6.94
CA ARG A 283 -19.34 0.64 -5.52
C ARG A 283 -20.70 0.88 -4.86
N VAL A 284 -21.68 1.43 -5.58
CA VAL A 284 -23.05 1.64 -5.07
C VAL A 284 -23.78 0.30 -4.90
N THR A 285 -23.72 -0.55 -5.92
CA THR A 285 -24.34 -1.90 -5.95
C THR A 285 -23.65 -2.94 -5.07
N LEU A 286 -22.46 -2.62 -4.54
CA LEU A 286 -21.48 -3.56 -3.95
C LEU A 286 -22.07 -4.61 -3.00
N VAL A 287 -23.01 -4.24 -2.13
CA VAL A 287 -23.57 -5.13 -1.09
C VAL A 287 -24.18 -6.43 -1.67
N PHE A 288 -24.64 -6.40 -2.92
CA PHE A 288 -25.20 -7.58 -3.60
C PHE A 288 -24.15 -8.66 -3.92
N LEU A 289 -22.86 -8.34 -3.96
CA LEU A 289 -21.76 -9.32 -4.08
C LEU A 289 -21.73 -10.33 -2.91
N ALA A 290 -22.46 -10.08 -1.81
CA ALA A 290 -22.62 -11.04 -0.71
C ALA A 290 -23.18 -12.39 -1.14
N ALA A 291 -23.95 -12.42 -2.23
CA ALA A 291 -24.49 -13.65 -2.79
C ALA A 291 -23.58 -14.33 -3.83
N PHE A 292 -22.44 -13.70 -4.20
CA PHE A 292 -21.55 -14.14 -5.28
C PHE A 292 -20.05 -14.05 -4.86
N PRO A 293 -19.55 -14.96 -4.01
CA PRO A 293 -18.17 -14.92 -3.51
C PRO A 293 -17.11 -14.89 -4.61
N ASP A 294 -17.30 -15.62 -5.71
CA ASP A 294 -16.36 -15.67 -6.83
C ASP A 294 -16.26 -14.31 -7.55
N LEU A 295 -17.40 -13.63 -7.73
CA LEU A 295 -17.43 -12.28 -8.28
C LEU A 295 -16.86 -11.24 -7.30
N LEU A 296 -17.02 -11.44 -5.99
CA LEU A 296 -16.38 -10.60 -4.98
C LEU A 296 -14.84 -10.70 -5.07
N GLN A 297 -14.29 -11.91 -5.18
CA GLN A 297 -12.85 -12.12 -5.36
C GLN A 297 -12.35 -11.54 -6.69
N LYS A 298 -13.11 -11.71 -7.78
CA LYS A 298 -12.83 -11.06 -9.08
C LYS A 298 -12.82 -9.54 -8.95
N MET A 299 -13.77 -8.95 -8.22
CA MET A 299 -13.82 -7.50 -7.97
C MET A 299 -12.62 -7.00 -7.16
N ILE A 300 -12.20 -7.73 -6.12
CA ILE A 300 -11.00 -7.41 -5.33
C ILE A 300 -9.78 -7.40 -6.25
N LYS A 301 -9.59 -8.44 -7.07
CA LYS A 301 -8.45 -8.55 -8.01
C LYS A 301 -8.41 -7.38 -9.01
N ILE A 302 -9.53 -7.06 -9.65
CA ILE A 302 -9.66 -5.93 -10.59
C ILE A 302 -9.35 -4.61 -9.89
N SER A 303 -9.92 -4.40 -8.70
CA SER A 303 -9.75 -3.15 -7.95
C SER A 303 -8.32 -2.99 -7.45
N ILE A 304 -7.60 -4.06 -7.11
CA ILE A 304 -6.18 -3.99 -6.72
C ILE A 304 -5.31 -3.67 -7.93
N ASP A 305 -5.58 -4.25 -9.09
CA ASP A 305 -4.86 -3.88 -10.31
C ASP A 305 -5.08 -2.41 -10.62
N LEU A 306 -6.33 -1.94 -10.76
CA LEU A 306 -6.64 -0.53 -11.07
C LEU A 306 -6.14 0.46 -10.00
N TRP A 307 -6.15 0.06 -8.73
CA TRP A 307 -5.58 0.86 -7.64
C TRP A 307 -4.07 1.03 -7.82
N VAL A 308 -3.34 -0.04 -8.13
CA VAL A 308 -1.92 0.07 -8.42
C VAL A 308 -1.69 0.75 -9.76
N THR A 309 -2.18 0.20 -10.88
CA THR A 309 -1.82 0.61 -12.25
C THR A 309 -2.33 2.00 -12.61
N GLY A 310 -3.55 2.35 -12.19
CA GLY A 310 -4.23 3.59 -12.54
C GLY A 310 -3.57 4.87 -12.01
N GLU A 311 -3.93 6.00 -12.61
CA GLU A 311 -3.51 7.34 -12.17
C GLU A 311 -4.71 8.17 -11.69
N GLY A 312 -4.46 9.11 -10.77
CA GLY A 312 -5.46 10.06 -10.27
C GLY A 312 -6.76 9.41 -9.78
N THR A 313 -7.88 9.88 -10.32
CA THR A 313 -9.24 9.49 -9.92
C THR A 313 -9.52 7.98 -10.07
N LEU A 314 -8.90 7.30 -11.05
CA LEU A 314 -9.11 5.86 -11.26
C LEU A 314 -8.58 5.04 -10.08
N SER A 315 -7.33 5.30 -9.69
CA SER A 315 -6.69 4.66 -8.53
C SER A 315 -7.44 4.99 -7.23
N GLN A 316 -7.96 6.22 -7.10
CA GLN A 316 -8.80 6.64 -5.97
C GLN A 316 -10.13 5.87 -5.89
N GLN A 317 -10.88 5.73 -7.00
CA GLN A 317 -12.14 4.97 -6.98
C GLN A 317 -11.91 3.48 -6.73
N ALA A 318 -10.83 2.91 -7.26
CA ALA A 318 -10.45 1.53 -7.02
C ALA A 318 -10.12 1.27 -5.54
N PHE A 319 -9.39 2.19 -4.89
CA PHE A 319 -9.21 2.15 -3.43
C PHE A 319 -10.52 2.25 -2.67
N LEU A 320 -11.42 3.16 -3.06
CA LEU A 320 -12.70 3.36 -2.40
C LEU A 320 -13.63 2.13 -2.51
N VAL A 321 -13.53 1.36 -3.60
CA VAL A 321 -14.16 0.02 -3.70
C VAL A 321 -13.54 -0.95 -2.69
N LEU A 322 -12.21 -1.07 -2.64
CA LEU A 322 -11.53 -1.99 -1.72
C LEU A 322 -11.86 -1.68 -0.25
N LYS A 323 -11.84 -0.40 0.12
CA LYS A 323 -12.22 0.10 1.45
C LYS A 323 -13.67 -0.25 1.82
N ASP A 324 -14.61 -0.07 0.89
CA ASP A 324 -16.01 -0.44 1.11
C ASP A 324 -16.17 -1.97 1.16
N ILE A 325 -15.39 -2.75 0.39
CA ILE A 325 -15.39 -4.21 0.46
C ILE A 325 -14.94 -4.67 1.85
N SER A 326 -13.77 -4.20 2.32
CA SER A 326 -13.24 -4.59 3.64
C SER A 326 -14.17 -4.20 4.78
N MET A 327 -14.89 -3.08 4.66
CA MET A 327 -15.88 -2.64 5.66
C MET A 327 -17.20 -3.43 5.63
N VAL A 328 -17.72 -3.79 4.45
CA VAL A 328 -19.03 -4.45 4.31
C VAL A 328 -18.94 -5.97 4.50
N PHE A 329 -17.80 -6.58 4.14
CA PHE A 329 -17.76 -8.02 3.91
C PHE A 329 -17.23 -8.92 5.04
N ASN A 330 -16.78 -8.38 6.18
CA ASN A 330 -16.15 -9.07 7.33
C ASN A 330 -14.61 -9.08 7.29
N SER A 331 -14.01 -9.59 8.38
CA SER A 331 -12.56 -9.69 8.60
C SER A 331 -11.82 -10.54 7.55
N GLU A 332 -12.45 -11.54 6.94
CA GLU A 332 -11.83 -12.38 5.91
C GLU A 332 -11.53 -11.53 4.67
N CYS A 333 -12.52 -10.74 4.22
CA CYS A 333 -12.35 -9.83 3.09
C CYS A 333 -11.41 -8.66 3.42
N PHE A 334 -11.39 -8.19 4.67
CA PHE A 334 -10.37 -7.24 5.14
C PHE A 334 -8.95 -7.84 5.00
N ASP A 335 -8.73 -9.05 5.50
CA ASP A 335 -7.44 -9.75 5.38
C ASP A 335 -7.03 -9.94 3.93
N THR A 336 -7.93 -10.43 3.07
CA THR A 336 -7.67 -10.60 1.62
C THR A 336 -7.28 -9.28 0.96
N CYS A 337 -8.00 -8.20 1.23
CA CYS A 337 -7.68 -6.87 0.67
C CYS A 337 -6.33 -6.38 1.18
N LEU A 338 -6.07 -6.40 2.48
CA LEU A 338 -4.82 -5.94 3.09
C LEU A 338 -3.61 -6.75 2.59
N ILE A 339 -3.70 -8.08 2.56
CA ILE A 339 -2.66 -8.99 2.05
C ILE A 339 -2.30 -8.63 0.61
N ASN A 340 -3.30 -8.54 -0.27
CA ASN A 340 -3.07 -8.39 -1.70
C ASN A 340 -2.68 -6.95 -2.07
N MET A 341 -3.25 -5.93 -1.41
CA MET A 341 -2.82 -4.54 -1.58
C MET A 341 -1.37 -4.33 -1.09
N TYR A 342 -0.98 -4.94 0.04
CA TYR A 342 0.40 -4.85 0.54
C TYR A 342 1.40 -5.48 -0.44
N LYS A 343 1.10 -6.67 -0.97
CA LYS A 343 1.93 -7.34 -1.99
C LYS A 343 2.04 -6.49 -3.26
N ALA A 344 0.92 -5.95 -3.74
CA ALA A 344 0.89 -5.14 -4.96
C ALA A 344 1.64 -3.80 -4.80
N PHE A 345 1.53 -3.14 -3.63
CA PHE A 345 2.31 -1.95 -3.27
C PHE A 345 3.82 -2.21 -3.26
N LEU A 346 4.26 -3.33 -2.67
CA LEU A 346 5.67 -3.71 -2.68
C LEU A 346 6.15 -3.97 -4.12
N HIS A 347 5.42 -4.76 -4.90
CA HIS A 347 5.77 -5.10 -6.28
C HIS A 347 5.82 -3.86 -7.21
N ASP A 348 4.88 -2.92 -7.10
CA ASP A 348 4.90 -1.68 -7.90
C ASP A 348 6.15 -0.84 -7.62
N SER A 349 6.66 -0.92 -6.39
CA SER A 349 7.77 -0.07 -5.93
C SER A 349 9.15 -0.44 -6.49
N ASP A 350 9.28 -1.63 -7.07
CA ASP A 350 10.48 -2.05 -7.82
C ASP A 350 10.43 -1.60 -9.30
N ILE A 351 9.28 -1.15 -9.81
CA ILE A 351 9.12 -0.74 -11.22
C ILE A 351 9.36 0.78 -11.35
N PRO A 352 10.42 1.23 -12.04
CA PRO A 352 10.69 2.66 -12.23
C PRO A 352 9.67 3.27 -13.21
N LYS A 353 8.67 3.96 -12.66
CA LYS A 353 7.59 4.64 -13.42
C LYS A 353 7.75 6.16 -13.41
N THR A 354 7.30 6.79 -14.49
CA THR A 354 6.97 8.23 -14.52
C THR A 354 5.98 8.56 -13.40
N ASN A 355 6.08 9.76 -12.82
CA ASN A 355 5.19 10.25 -11.75
C ASN A 355 5.23 9.48 -10.40
N SER A 356 6.24 8.63 -10.19
CA SER A 356 6.41 7.85 -8.93
C SER A 356 6.42 8.68 -7.64
N GLU A 357 6.82 9.96 -7.70
CA GLU A 357 6.87 10.89 -6.55
C GLU A 357 5.50 11.14 -5.88
N GLN A 358 4.40 11.10 -6.62
CA GLN A 358 3.04 11.34 -6.08
C GLN A 358 2.26 10.04 -5.84
N ARG A 359 2.51 9.03 -6.67
CA ARG A 359 1.86 7.71 -6.64
C ARG A 359 2.21 6.89 -5.40
N LEU A 360 3.49 6.75 -5.06
CA LEU A 360 3.91 5.94 -3.90
C LEU A 360 3.35 6.47 -2.56
N PRO A 361 3.33 7.79 -2.29
CA PRO A 361 2.61 8.34 -1.15
C PRO A 361 1.12 7.97 -1.13
N PHE A 362 0.41 8.10 -2.25
CA PHE A 362 -1.02 7.76 -2.33
C PHE A 362 -1.28 6.28 -2.01
N LEU A 363 -0.52 5.35 -2.60
CA LEU A 363 -0.69 3.92 -2.34
C LEU A 363 -0.40 3.57 -0.87
N ARG A 364 0.65 4.17 -0.29
CA ARG A 364 0.94 4.02 1.14
C ARG A 364 -0.19 4.54 2.01
N ASP A 365 -0.69 5.74 1.72
CA ASP A 365 -1.70 6.39 2.56
C ASP A 365 -3.06 5.67 2.45
N SER A 366 -3.39 5.13 1.27
CA SER A 366 -4.51 4.19 1.08
C SER A 366 -4.38 2.94 1.98
N LEU A 367 -3.19 2.33 2.04
CA LEU A 367 -2.94 1.18 2.91
C LEU A 367 -3.01 1.55 4.40
N VAL A 368 -2.51 2.72 4.79
CA VAL A 368 -2.63 3.23 6.18
C VAL A 368 -4.10 3.43 6.55
N GLU A 369 -4.89 4.03 5.67
CA GLU A 369 -6.33 4.24 5.87
C GLU A 369 -7.08 2.92 5.99
N LEU A 370 -6.76 1.91 5.17
CA LEU A 370 -7.29 0.55 5.29
C LEU A 370 -6.91 -0.07 6.65
N CYS A 371 -5.62 -0.09 7.01
CA CYS A 371 -5.14 -0.62 8.29
C CYS A 371 -5.80 0.04 9.51
N SER A 372 -6.23 1.29 9.38
CA SER A 372 -6.88 2.04 10.46
C SER A 372 -8.35 1.65 10.66
N GLN A 373 -8.96 0.85 9.77
CA GLN A 373 -10.32 0.34 9.94
C GLN A 373 -10.41 -0.85 10.92
N ASP A 374 -9.39 -1.72 10.96
CA ASP A 374 -9.25 -2.81 11.93
C ASP A 374 -7.89 -2.72 12.60
N MET A 375 -7.86 -2.04 13.75
CA MET A 375 -6.65 -1.83 14.53
C MET A 375 -6.08 -3.15 15.10
N GLN A 376 -6.93 -4.11 15.47
CA GLN A 376 -6.50 -5.33 16.15
C GLN A 376 -5.79 -6.28 15.18
N ASN A 377 -6.35 -6.48 13.99
CA ASN A 377 -5.72 -7.28 12.95
C ASN A 377 -4.46 -6.58 12.44
N SER A 378 -4.57 -5.29 12.10
CA SER A 378 -3.46 -4.51 11.55
C SER A 378 -2.28 -4.38 12.53
N TYR A 379 -2.51 -4.23 13.83
CA TYR A 379 -1.47 -4.28 14.87
C TYR A 379 -0.70 -5.62 14.82
N THR A 380 -1.42 -6.73 14.67
CA THR A 380 -0.84 -8.07 14.62
C THR A 380 0.05 -8.23 13.39
N LYS A 381 -0.43 -7.80 12.20
CA LYS A 381 0.37 -7.82 10.96
C LYS A 381 1.59 -6.89 11.06
N ALA A 382 1.40 -5.67 11.59
CA ALA A 382 2.45 -4.68 11.82
C ALA A 382 3.55 -5.24 12.73
N SER A 383 3.17 -5.85 13.86
CA SER A 383 4.09 -6.44 14.84
C SER A 383 5.01 -7.48 14.22
N VAL A 384 4.46 -8.42 13.44
CA VAL A 384 5.28 -9.47 12.79
C VAL A 384 6.18 -8.86 11.70
N SER A 385 5.68 -7.90 10.93
CA SER A 385 6.46 -7.27 9.85
C SER A 385 7.63 -6.44 10.41
N ILE A 386 7.37 -5.60 11.42
CA ILE A 386 8.42 -4.84 12.13
C ILE A 386 9.44 -5.78 12.79
N ALA A 387 9.00 -6.91 13.35
CA ALA A 387 9.91 -7.92 13.89
C ALA A 387 10.81 -8.56 12.82
N GLN A 388 10.31 -8.80 11.60
CA GLN A 388 11.10 -9.28 10.46
C GLN A 388 12.13 -8.23 10.00
N LEU A 389 11.72 -6.95 9.90
CA LEU A 389 12.63 -5.83 9.59
C LEU A 389 13.76 -5.72 10.63
N ALA A 390 13.43 -5.88 11.92
CA ALA A 390 14.39 -5.89 13.02
C ALA A 390 15.34 -7.11 12.97
N LYS A 391 14.83 -8.28 12.55
CA LYS A 391 15.62 -9.51 12.39
C LYS A 391 16.68 -9.39 11.29
N LEU A 392 16.29 -8.88 10.12
CA LEU A 392 17.20 -8.56 9.00
C LEU A 392 18.29 -7.57 9.43
N LEU A 393 17.88 -6.49 10.10
CA LEU A 393 18.80 -5.48 10.63
C LEU A 393 19.80 -6.06 11.65
N LYS A 394 19.33 -6.92 12.55
CA LYS A 394 20.18 -7.61 13.53
C LYS A 394 21.21 -8.53 12.83
N MET A 395 20.83 -9.22 11.74
CA MET A 395 21.79 -9.98 10.93
C MET A 395 22.85 -9.06 10.31
N ALA A 396 22.45 -7.98 9.63
CA ALA A 396 23.40 -7.05 9.01
C ALA A 396 24.37 -6.42 10.02
N LEU A 397 23.90 -6.03 11.21
CA LEU A 397 24.73 -5.46 12.28
C LEU A 397 25.65 -6.50 12.95
N VAL A 398 25.12 -7.66 13.33
CA VAL A 398 25.81 -8.64 14.20
C VAL A 398 26.63 -9.65 13.40
N THR A 399 26.06 -10.26 12.37
CA THR A 399 26.74 -11.29 11.55
C THR A 399 27.46 -10.70 10.34
N LYS A 400 27.25 -9.40 10.05
CA LYS A 400 27.82 -8.66 8.91
C LYS A 400 27.50 -9.31 7.56
N ASN A 401 26.34 -9.98 7.47
CA ASN A 401 25.94 -10.70 6.27
C ASN A 401 25.59 -9.72 5.13
N LYS A 402 26.34 -9.82 4.01
CA LYS A 402 26.20 -8.94 2.84
C LYS A 402 24.81 -8.97 2.20
N GLU A 403 24.13 -10.11 2.25
CA GLU A 403 22.79 -10.26 1.66
C GLU A 403 21.74 -9.52 2.48
N ALA A 404 21.89 -9.55 3.82
CA ALA A 404 21.06 -8.73 4.71
C ALA A 404 21.32 -7.22 4.47
N PHE A 405 22.56 -6.81 4.21
CA PHE A 405 22.87 -5.42 3.82
C PHE A 405 22.16 -4.99 2.54
N GLU A 406 22.19 -5.81 1.48
CA GLU A 406 21.52 -5.46 0.22
C GLU A 406 19.98 -5.55 0.33
N LYS A 407 19.42 -6.52 1.08
CA LYS A 407 17.98 -6.56 1.40
C LYS A 407 17.51 -5.30 2.13
N ILE A 408 18.23 -4.81 3.14
CA ILE A 408 17.86 -3.57 3.86
C ILE A 408 17.97 -2.33 2.95
N HIS A 409 18.83 -2.40 1.94
CA HIS A 409 19.03 -1.35 0.94
C HIS A 409 18.02 -1.41 -0.23
N SER A 410 17.11 -2.39 -0.25
CA SER A 410 16.06 -2.50 -1.28
C SER A 410 14.94 -1.48 -1.11
N GLY A 411 14.24 -1.17 -2.21
CA GLY A 411 13.01 -0.37 -2.18
C GLY A 411 11.99 -0.98 -1.22
N HIS A 412 11.73 -2.29 -1.36
CA HIS A 412 10.88 -3.08 -0.47
C HIS A 412 11.09 -2.82 1.03
N TYR A 413 12.32 -2.88 1.54
CA TYR A 413 12.59 -2.65 2.95
C TYR A 413 12.28 -1.20 3.36
N THR A 414 12.63 -0.23 2.52
CA THR A 414 12.35 1.19 2.79
C THR A 414 10.86 1.52 2.71
N ASN A 415 10.10 0.88 1.82
CA ASN A 415 8.67 1.11 1.64
C ASN A 415 7.84 0.42 2.72
N CYS A 416 8.27 -0.77 3.17
CA CYS A 416 7.73 -1.44 4.35
C CYS A 416 7.92 -0.58 5.62
N LEU A 417 9.12 0.01 5.80
CA LEU A 417 9.34 0.99 6.88
C LEU A 417 8.47 2.23 6.72
N ASP A 418 8.38 2.83 5.52
CA ASP A 418 7.55 4.01 5.27
C ASP A 418 6.08 3.74 5.63
N LEU A 419 5.53 2.59 5.22
CA LEU A 419 4.17 2.19 5.55
C LEU A 419 3.95 2.12 7.07
N TRP A 420 4.75 1.34 7.80
CA TRP A 420 4.53 1.15 9.23
C TRP A 420 4.83 2.41 10.06
N VAL A 421 5.75 3.27 9.61
CA VAL A 421 5.93 4.60 10.21
C VAL A 421 4.67 5.44 10.09
N ASN A 422 4.05 5.50 8.91
CA ASN A 422 2.85 6.30 8.70
C ASN A 422 1.62 5.68 9.39
N PHE A 423 1.49 4.35 9.42
CA PHE A 423 0.45 3.64 10.20
C PHE A 423 0.51 3.97 11.70
N ILE A 424 1.70 3.85 12.31
CA ILE A 424 1.89 4.23 13.71
C ILE A 424 1.63 5.73 13.88
N ALA A 425 2.18 6.57 13.00
CA ALA A 425 2.03 8.02 13.13
C ALA A 425 0.58 8.52 13.00
N ALA A 426 -0.27 7.82 12.26
CA ALA A 426 -1.70 8.13 12.11
C ALA A 426 -2.54 7.72 13.32
N ASN A 427 -2.13 6.67 14.06
CA ASN A 427 -2.98 6.01 15.07
C ASN A 427 -2.45 6.06 16.51
N VAL A 428 -1.21 6.50 16.74
CA VAL A 428 -0.55 6.51 18.07
C VAL A 428 -1.18 7.46 19.10
N GLN A 429 -2.06 8.37 18.68
CA GLN A 429 -2.78 9.26 19.59
C GLN A 429 -4.03 8.59 20.19
N ASP A 430 -4.70 7.74 19.41
CA ASP A 430 -5.98 7.12 19.77
C ASP A 430 -5.83 5.65 20.20
N CYS A 431 -4.71 5.00 19.89
CA CYS A 431 -4.46 3.58 20.11
C CYS A 431 -3.12 3.31 20.82
N ASP A 432 -3.06 2.28 21.68
CA ASP A 432 -1.80 1.86 22.32
C ASP A 432 -0.86 1.15 21.33
N LEU A 433 -0.07 1.96 20.62
CA LEU A 433 0.96 1.51 19.70
C LEU A 433 2.39 1.65 20.28
N GLN A 434 2.53 1.88 21.59
CA GLN A 434 3.83 2.14 22.22
C GLN A 434 4.87 1.02 22.00
N PRO A 435 4.52 -0.28 22.03
CA PRO A 435 5.47 -1.36 21.73
C PRO A 435 5.98 -1.32 20.27
N LEU A 436 5.10 -0.98 19.32
CA LEU A 436 5.45 -0.87 17.90
C LEU A 436 6.29 0.40 17.64
N LEU A 437 5.90 1.53 18.25
CA LEU A 437 6.65 2.79 18.19
C LEU A 437 8.08 2.60 18.70
N TYR A 438 8.25 2.01 19.89
CA TYR A 438 9.59 1.74 20.42
C TYR A 438 10.40 0.85 19.47
N THR A 439 9.81 -0.24 18.98
CA THR A 439 10.50 -1.19 18.11
C THR A 439 10.89 -0.57 16.77
N ILE A 440 10.00 0.16 16.11
CA ILE A 440 10.30 0.79 14.81
C ILE A 440 11.35 1.89 14.95
N VAL A 441 11.34 2.67 16.04
CA VAL A 441 12.38 3.66 16.35
C VAL A 441 13.75 3.01 16.52
N GLN A 442 13.84 1.85 17.20
CA GLN A 442 15.08 1.08 17.28
C GLN A 442 15.55 0.58 15.90
N VAL A 443 14.62 0.11 15.06
CA VAL A 443 14.94 -0.32 13.68
C VAL A 443 15.49 0.85 12.87
N ILE A 444 14.81 1.99 12.84
CA ILE A 444 15.23 3.17 12.06
C ILE A 444 16.59 3.71 12.55
N ASN A 445 16.83 3.77 13.86
CA ASN A 445 18.13 4.14 14.44
C ASN A 445 19.24 3.16 14.02
N GLY A 446 18.96 1.86 14.05
CA GLY A 446 19.91 0.83 13.61
C GLY A 446 20.20 0.91 12.10
N VAL A 447 19.21 1.19 11.25
CA VAL A 447 19.42 1.43 9.80
C VAL A 447 20.28 2.68 9.58
N ALA A 448 19.95 3.79 10.24
CA ALA A 448 20.71 5.04 10.11
C ALA A 448 22.20 4.86 10.52
N THR A 449 22.45 4.11 11.59
CA THR A 449 23.82 3.79 12.08
C THR A 449 24.53 2.70 11.27
N LEU A 450 23.80 1.80 10.59
CA LEU A 450 24.38 0.82 9.67
C LEU A 450 24.95 1.50 8.42
N PHE A 451 24.29 2.55 7.93
CA PHE A 451 24.60 3.20 6.64
C PHE A 451 25.25 4.59 6.77
N ILE A 452 26.22 4.76 7.68
CA ILE A 452 26.93 6.05 7.93
C ILE A 452 27.65 6.62 6.68
N GLY A 453 27.96 5.82 5.66
CA GLY A 453 28.71 6.30 4.48
C GLY A 453 27.98 7.35 3.63
N PRO A 454 28.70 8.34 3.04
CA PRO A 454 28.11 9.45 2.28
C PRO A 454 27.28 9.01 1.05
N ARG A 455 27.47 7.78 0.57
CA ARG A 455 26.68 7.19 -0.53
C ARG A 455 25.22 6.95 -0.16
N ASN A 456 24.91 6.83 1.12
CA ASN A 456 23.57 6.50 1.61
C ASN A 456 22.90 7.72 2.26
N LEU A 457 23.31 8.94 1.86
CA LEU A 457 22.77 10.21 2.36
C LEU A 457 21.23 10.22 2.28
N LEU A 458 20.67 9.84 1.13
CA LEU A 458 19.22 9.83 0.91
C LEU A 458 18.49 8.92 1.91
N LEU A 459 19.02 7.71 2.14
CA LEU A 459 18.50 6.77 3.14
C LEU A 459 18.59 7.36 4.56
N ARG A 460 19.73 7.93 4.95
CA ARG A 460 19.88 8.57 6.27
C ARG A 460 18.93 9.74 6.46
N VAL A 461 18.76 10.60 5.46
CA VAL A 461 17.80 11.70 5.48
C VAL A 461 16.37 11.17 5.67
N LYS A 462 15.97 10.14 4.91
CA LYS A 462 14.65 9.50 5.05
C LYS A 462 14.45 8.85 6.44
N CYS A 463 15.46 8.17 6.98
CA CYS A 463 15.43 7.66 8.36
C CYS A 463 15.18 8.77 9.39
N ILE A 464 15.87 9.91 9.26
CA ILE A 464 15.71 11.03 10.21
C ILE A 464 14.36 11.73 10.00
N GLN A 465 13.83 11.80 8.78
CA GLN A 465 12.47 12.25 8.50
C GLN A 465 11.42 11.36 9.21
N TRP A 466 11.58 10.03 9.18
CA TRP A 466 10.71 9.11 9.93
C TRP A 466 10.77 9.34 11.43
N LEU A 467 11.97 9.47 12.02
CA LEU A 467 12.12 9.76 13.45
C LEU A 467 11.47 11.11 13.84
N ASN A 468 11.67 12.15 13.03
CA ASN A 468 11.00 13.45 13.22
C ASN A 468 9.48 13.37 13.06
N HIS A 469 8.97 12.52 12.16
CA HIS A 469 7.53 12.33 11.98
C HIS A 469 6.90 11.64 13.19
N LEU A 470 7.49 10.54 13.65
CA LEU A 470 7.04 9.79 14.82
C LEU A 470 7.12 10.64 16.09
N SER A 471 8.18 11.43 16.27
CA SER A 471 8.34 12.33 17.43
C SER A 471 7.22 13.38 17.47
N ARG A 472 6.87 13.93 16.30
CA ARG A 472 5.79 14.92 16.16
C ARG A 472 4.40 14.36 16.47
N THR A 473 4.08 13.14 16.02
CA THR A 473 2.72 12.58 16.17
C THR A 473 2.51 11.87 17.49
N SER A 474 3.52 11.17 18.02
CA SER A 474 3.46 10.56 19.35
C SER A 474 3.60 11.56 20.51
N GLY A 475 4.10 12.77 20.24
CA GLY A 475 4.48 13.74 21.28
C GLY A 475 5.71 13.33 22.10
N ILE A 476 6.37 12.21 21.77
CA ILE A 476 7.54 11.71 22.49
C ILE A 476 8.82 12.28 21.89
N PHE A 477 9.75 12.71 22.72
CA PHE A 477 11.06 13.20 22.28
C PHE A 477 11.93 12.06 21.72
N ILE A 478 12.24 12.13 20.42
CA ILE A 478 13.15 11.19 19.74
C ILE A 478 14.45 11.92 19.36
N PRO A 479 15.59 11.62 20.00
CA PRO A 479 16.84 12.35 19.77
C PRO A 479 17.47 12.00 18.40
N ILE A 480 17.48 12.95 17.47
CA ILE A 480 18.11 12.79 16.14
C ILE A 480 19.51 13.42 16.02
N ALA A 481 19.94 14.21 17.02
CA ALA A 481 21.07 15.14 16.89
C ALA A 481 22.38 14.47 16.43
N SER A 482 22.74 13.31 17.00
CA SER A 482 23.91 12.55 16.58
C SER A 482 23.83 12.13 15.11
N LEU A 483 22.73 11.50 14.71
CA LEU A 483 22.48 11.03 13.33
C LEU A 483 22.54 12.16 12.30
N VAL A 484 22.07 13.35 12.65
CA VAL A 484 22.16 14.51 11.76
C VAL A 484 23.60 15.04 11.67
N LEU A 485 24.24 15.27 12.81
CA LEU A 485 25.53 15.99 12.87
C LEU A 485 26.69 15.19 12.28
N ASP A 486 26.62 13.85 12.22
CA ASP A 486 27.56 13.01 11.47
C ASP A 486 27.69 13.44 9.99
N MET A 487 26.60 13.91 9.37
CA MET A 487 26.58 14.29 7.95
C MET A 487 27.38 15.57 7.67
N LEU A 488 27.70 16.37 8.70
CA LEU A 488 28.62 17.50 8.61
C LEU A 488 30.09 17.07 8.45
N GLU A 489 30.42 15.80 8.71
CA GLU A 489 31.80 15.29 8.69
C GLU A 489 32.18 14.63 7.36
N TYR A 490 31.24 14.54 6.40
CA TYR A 490 31.50 14.04 5.06
C TYR A 490 32.45 14.97 4.29
N ARG A 491 33.74 14.61 4.22
CA ARG A 491 34.73 15.35 3.43
C ARG A 491 34.60 15.06 1.93
N THR A 492 34.58 16.10 1.11
CA THR A 492 35.03 16.03 -0.28
C THR A 492 36.55 15.97 -0.36
N ALA A 493 37.07 15.31 -1.40
CA ALA A 493 38.46 15.52 -1.81
C ALA A 493 38.55 16.90 -2.48
N ASN A 494 39.55 17.70 -2.12
CA ASN A 494 39.79 19.02 -2.71
C ASN A 494 40.29 18.90 -4.16
N GLU A 495 39.40 18.85 -5.14
CA GLU A 495 39.75 19.11 -6.55
C GLU A 495 38.67 19.97 -7.23
N SER A 496 39.12 20.80 -8.17
CA SER A 496 38.35 21.86 -8.85
C SER A 496 37.04 21.37 -9.48
N GLY A 497 35.93 21.99 -9.10
CA GLY A 497 34.59 21.53 -9.44
C GLY A 497 34.20 21.74 -10.90
N LYS A 498 33.57 20.71 -11.49
CA LYS A 498 32.55 20.89 -12.53
C LYS A 498 31.18 20.81 -11.87
N GLN A 499 30.26 21.71 -12.22
CA GLN A 499 28.85 21.53 -11.89
C GLN A 499 28.29 20.37 -12.73
N GLU A 500 28.10 19.21 -12.12
CA GLU A 500 27.28 18.15 -12.72
C GLU A 500 25.79 18.54 -12.66
N LYS A 501 25.01 18.11 -13.66
CA LYS A 501 23.57 18.39 -13.77
C LYS A 501 22.83 17.97 -12.49
N LYS A 502 21.71 18.63 -12.19
CA LYS A 502 20.80 18.23 -11.10
C LYS A 502 20.56 16.72 -11.18
N LEU A 503 20.61 16.04 -10.03
CA LEU A 503 20.15 14.66 -9.93
C LEU A 503 18.69 14.65 -10.41
N GLN A 504 18.39 13.89 -11.47
CA GLN A 504 17.01 13.52 -11.73
C GLN A 504 16.54 12.67 -10.55
N ALA A 505 15.25 12.73 -10.24
CA ALA A 505 14.62 11.98 -9.16
C ALA A 505 14.56 10.49 -9.51
N VAL A 506 15.72 9.83 -9.44
CA VAL A 506 15.84 8.38 -9.52
C VAL A 506 15.78 7.85 -8.10
N SER A 507 14.95 6.84 -7.87
CA SER A 507 14.72 6.13 -6.60
C SER A 507 15.95 5.34 -6.08
N THR A 508 17.17 5.72 -6.47
CA THR A 508 18.39 5.03 -6.07
C THR A 508 18.78 5.41 -4.64
N VAL A 509 18.49 4.50 -3.70
CA VAL A 509 18.89 4.59 -2.28
C VAL A 509 20.42 4.81 -2.10
N LYS A 510 21.23 4.45 -3.12
CA LYS A 510 22.68 4.68 -3.26
C LYS A 510 22.97 5.86 -4.22
N LEU A 511 23.72 6.86 -3.77
CA LEU A 511 24.23 7.95 -4.61
C LEU A 511 25.40 7.52 -5.53
N PRO A 512 25.48 8.06 -6.76
CA PRO A 512 26.60 7.87 -7.68
C PRO A 512 27.97 8.27 -7.09
N LYS A 513 29.03 7.56 -7.50
CA LYS A 513 30.39 7.66 -6.91
C LYS A 513 31.08 8.99 -7.26
N ASN A 514 30.84 9.50 -8.47
CA ASN A 514 31.28 10.81 -8.97
C ASN A 514 30.64 11.94 -8.17
N TRP A 515 29.33 11.84 -7.92
CA TRP A 515 28.55 12.92 -7.31
C TRP A 515 29.06 13.29 -5.90
N LEU A 516 29.59 12.33 -5.13
CA LEU A 516 30.19 12.54 -3.80
C LEU A 516 31.34 13.55 -3.77
N LYS A 517 32.01 13.77 -4.90
CA LYS A 517 33.10 14.76 -5.04
C LYS A 517 32.58 16.15 -5.41
N SER A 518 31.33 16.29 -5.83
CA SER A 518 30.76 17.55 -6.30
C SER A 518 30.49 18.53 -5.17
N GLN A 519 30.54 19.83 -5.48
CA GLN A 519 30.04 20.88 -4.60
C GLN A 519 28.54 20.66 -4.29
N ASN A 520 27.75 20.23 -5.28
CA ASN A 520 26.33 19.95 -5.13
C ASN A 520 26.05 18.92 -4.01
N PHE A 521 26.87 17.89 -3.86
CA PHE A 521 26.75 16.93 -2.74
C PHE A 521 26.98 17.59 -1.38
N GLN A 522 28.01 18.44 -1.25
CA GLN A 522 28.29 19.17 -0.01
C GLN A 522 27.14 20.12 0.35
N GLU A 523 26.64 20.88 -0.62
CA GLU A 523 25.49 21.76 -0.43
C GLU A 523 24.26 20.98 0.03
N GLN A 524 23.95 19.85 -0.62
CA GLN A 524 22.81 19.00 -0.25
C GLN A 524 22.96 18.36 1.14
N CYS A 525 24.17 17.99 1.56
CA CYS A 525 24.43 17.55 2.95
C CYS A 525 24.08 18.66 3.96
N ILE A 526 24.56 19.89 3.74
CA ILE A 526 24.31 21.00 4.66
C ILE A 526 22.83 21.42 4.65
N TYR A 527 22.19 21.54 3.49
CA TYR A 527 20.76 21.84 3.41
C TYR A 527 19.91 20.76 4.10
N SER A 528 20.25 19.48 3.92
CA SER A 528 19.58 18.38 4.63
C SER A 528 19.76 18.48 6.16
N VAL A 529 20.98 18.75 6.64
CA VAL A 529 21.23 18.95 8.08
C VAL A 529 20.40 20.09 8.65
N ILE A 530 20.39 21.25 7.97
CA ILE A 530 19.63 22.42 8.42
C ILE A 530 18.12 22.15 8.39
N GLN A 531 17.59 21.49 7.34
CA GLN A 531 16.18 21.14 7.25
C GLN A 531 15.75 20.16 8.35
N LEU A 532 16.53 19.10 8.59
CA LEU A 532 16.20 18.07 9.59
C LEU A 532 16.27 18.61 11.02
N LEU A 533 17.27 19.44 11.34
CA LEU A 533 17.33 20.13 12.63
C LEU A 533 16.24 21.21 12.76
N ALA A 534 15.90 21.93 11.69
CA ALA A 534 14.82 22.90 11.72
C ALA A 534 13.47 22.24 12.06
N VAL A 535 13.14 21.12 11.40
CA VAL A 535 11.95 20.30 11.70
C VAL A 535 11.96 19.82 13.15
N HIS A 536 13.08 19.29 13.63
CA HIS A 536 13.19 18.77 14.99
C HIS A 536 13.01 19.89 16.02
N PHE A 537 13.78 20.96 15.91
CA PHE A 537 13.72 22.10 16.83
C PHE A 537 12.36 22.81 16.80
N ALA A 538 11.66 22.86 15.68
CA ALA A 538 10.33 23.48 15.61
C ALA A 538 9.27 22.72 16.45
N GLN A 539 9.43 21.40 16.62
CA GLN A 539 8.56 20.60 17.49
C GLN A 539 8.75 20.97 18.97
N TRP A 540 10.01 21.25 19.35
CA TRP A 540 10.43 21.46 20.74
C TRP A 540 10.69 22.94 21.07
N SER A 541 10.46 23.89 20.15
CA SER A 541 10.87 25.31 20.29
C SER A 541 10.18 26.07 21.42
N PHE A 542 9.10 25.53 21.97
CA PHE A 542 8.37 26.10 23.10
C PHE A 542 8.51 25.25 24.38
N HIS A 543 9.28 24.17 24.34
CA HIS A 543 9.49 23.29 25.50
C HIS A 543 10.52 23.91 26.46
N ILE A 544 10.28 23.78 27.77
CA ILE A 544 11.13 24.39 28.82
C ILE A 544 12.61 23.96 28.75
N SER A 545 12.88 22.75 28.24
CA SER A 545 14.23 22.18 28.03
C SER A 545 14.85 22.46 26.66
N PHE A 546 14.27 23.38 25.85
CA PHE A 546 14.81 23.73 24.54
C PHE A 546 16.27 24.25 24.58
N PRO A 547 16.70 25.09 25.55
CA PRO A 547 18.09 25.53 25.68
C PRO A 547 19.08 24.36 25.73
N GLU A 548 18.82 23.37 26.58
CA GLU A 548 19.65 22.18 26.74
C GLU A 548 19.65 21.31 25.48
N LEU A 549 18.47 21.09 24.88
CA LEU A 549 18.27 20.31 23.65
C LEU A 549 19.09 20.87 22.46
N ALA A 550 19.10 22.19 22.29
CA ALA A 550 19.77 22.86 21.18
C ALA A 550 21.30 23.00 21.36
N THR A 551 21.81 22.89 22.60
CA THR A 551 23.21 23.18 22.96
C THR A 551 24.25 22.36 22.16
N ILE A 552 24.11 21.03 22.12
CA ILE A 552 25.07 20.16 21.43
C ILE A 552 25.09 20.40 19.89
N PRO A 553 23.95 20.46 19.18
CA PRO A 553 23.93 20.84 17.78
C PRO A 553 24.54 22.22 17.50
N LEU A 554 24.24 23.23 18.31
CA LEU A 554 24.79 24.58 18.12
C LEU A 554 26.32 24.61 18.20
N MET A 555 26.91 23.97 19.22
CA MET A 555 28.37 23.88 19.33
C MET A 555 29.00 23.19 18.10
N ARG A 556 28.33 22.16 17.56
CA ARG A 556 28.82 21.42 16.38
C ARG A 556 28.69 22.23 15.09
N LEU A 557 27.60 22.99 14.93
CA LEU A 557 27.36 23.88 13.80
C LEU A 557 28.31 25.10 13.80
N LYS A 558 28.55 25.73 14.97
CA LYS A 558 29.55 26.81 15.11
C LYS A 558 30.96 26.32 14.72
N LYS A 559 31.37 25.18 15.26
CA LYS A 559 32.64 24.53 14.93
C LYS A 559 32.76 24.12 13.45
N PHE A 560 31.66 23.80 12.78
CA PHE A 560 31.65 23.61 11.33
C PHE A 560 31.83 24.94 10.59
N ASN A 561 31.12 26.00 11.00
CA ASN A 561 31.19 27.32 10.39
C ASN A 561 32.60 27.95 10.45
N GLU A 562 33.30 27.78 11.58
CA GLU A 562 34.71 28.17 11.77
C GLU A 562 35.67 27.45 10.81
N ARG A 563 35.41 26.16 10.53
CA ARG A 563 36.30 25.28 9.74
C ARG A 563 36.01 25.27 8.25
N SER A 564 34.79 25.64 7.86
CA SER A 564 34.39 25.68 6.46
C SER A 564 35.17 26.75 5.68
N THR A 565 35.36 26.52 4.39
CA THR A 565 35.91 27.50 3.44
C THR A 565 34.85 28.06 2.50
N MET A 566 33.63 27.49 2.48
CA MET A 566 32.59 27.84 1.50
C MET A 566 31.61 28.87 2.05
N GLU A 567 31.82 30.14 1.66
CA GLU A 567 31.11 31.31 2.20
C GLU A 567 29.58 31.32 1.94
N GLY A 568 29.12 30.58 0.94
CA GLY A 568 27.69 30.34 0.72
C GLY A 568 27.07 29.52 1.86
N LEU A 569 27.66 28.36 2.16
CA LEU A 569 27.15 27.46 3.21
C LEU A 569 27.40 27.99 4.63
N LYS A 570 28.48 28.74 4.85
CA LYS A 570 28.68 29.47 6.11
C LYS A 570 27.51 30.38 6.45
N ARG A 571 27.08 31.22 5.50
CA ARG A 571 25.95 32.14 5.70
C ARG A 571 24.64 31.41 6.02
N VAL A 572 24.40 30.25 5.41
CA VAL A 572 23.23 29.40 5.72
C VAL A 572 23.30 28.84 7.14
N VAL A 573 24.44 28.26 7.53
CA VAL A 573 24.64 27.69 8.88
C VAL A 573 24.61 28.77 9.96
N LYS A 574 25.28 29.91 9.73
CA LYS A 574 25.30 31.05 10.66
C LYS A 574 23.89 31.58 10.92
N ARG A 575 23.10 31.81 9.86
CA ARG A 575 21.71 32.25 9.97
C ARG A 575 20.84 31.26 10.76
N PHE A 576 21.05 29.95 10.58
CA PHE A 576 20.33 28.95 11.36
C PHE A 576 20.72 29.01 12.85
N VAL A 577 22.02 29.10 13.15
CA VAL A 577 22.55 29.25 14.52
C VAL A 577 21.94 30.48 15.20
N GLU A 578 22.00 31.66 14.57
CA GLU A 578 21.43 32.91 15.07
C GLU A 578 19.93 32.78 15.42
N GLN A 579 19.14 32.12 14.57
CA GLN A 579 17.71 31.95 14.80
C GLN A 579 17.39 30.99 15.95
N VAL A 580 18.18 29.93 16.12
CA VAL A 580 18.04 29.02 17.26
C VAL A 580 18.47 29.73 18.55
N GLU A 581 19.53 30.51 18.54
CA GLU A 581 20.00 31.29 19.70
C GLU A 581 18.97 32.33 20.17
N LEU A 582 18.31 33.04 19.25
CA LEU A 582 17.18 33.91 19.58
C LEU A 582 16.04 33.14 20.26
N ASN A 583 15.76 31.91 19.83
CA ASN A 583 14.74 31.08 20.46
C ASN A 583 15.17 30.55 21.84
N ILE A 584 16.45 30.23 22.02
CA ILE A 584 17.01 29.89 23.34
C ILE A 584 16.84 31.07 24.30
N ALA A 585 17.20 32.29 23.90
CA ALA A 585 17.05 33.48 24.73
C ALA A 585 15.58 33.76 25.09
N PHE A 586 14.67 33.60 24.14
CA PHE A 586 13.22 33.73 24.37
C PHE A 586 12.69 32.71 25.38
N VAL A 587 13.04 31.41 25.22
CA VAL A 587 12.62 30.35 26.14
C VAL A 587 13.25 30.53 27.52
N GLN A 588 14.52 30.93 27.58
CA GLN A 588 15.24 31.15 28.85
C GLN A 588 14.58 32.28 29.65
N MET A 589 14.36 33.45 29.04
CA MET A 589 13.66 34.58 29.67
C MET A 589 12.30 34.14 30.26
N LYS A 590 11.51 33.41 29.49
CA LYS A 590 10.21 32.88 29.93
C LYS A 590 10.28 31.80 31.00
N ARG A 591 11.38 31.06 31.07
CA ARG A 591 11.67 30.04 32.09
C ARG A 591 12.20 30.67 33.38
N ASP A 592 12.94 31.77 33.30
CA ASP A 592 13.39 32.53 34.47
C ASP A 592 12.20 33.19 35.20
N ASP A 593 11.16 33.57 34.46
CA ASP A 593 9.86 34.04 34.99
C ASP A 593 8.94 32.91 35.52
N ALA A 594 9.31 31.63 35.37
CA ALA A 594 8.41 30.51 35.67
C ALA A 594 8.35 30.19 37.18
N ALA A 595 7.24 30.55 37.83
CA ALA A 595 7.03 30.35 39.27
C ALA A 595 6.63 28.92 39.69
N PHE A 596 6.63 27.93 38.78
CA PHE A 596 6.20 26.56 39.05
C PHE A 596 7.36 25.59 39.31
N SER A 597 7.07 24.51 40.06
CA SER A 597 8.07 23.48 40.41
C SER A 597 8.38 22.56 39.22
N PRO A 598 9.62 22.04 39.07
CA PRO A 598 9.94 20.99 38.11
C PRO A 598 9.14 19.68 38.27
N ASN A 599 8.45 19.49 39.40
CA ASN A 599 7.55 18.36 39.62
C ASN A 599 6.12 18.62 39.12
N ASP A 600 5.78 19.85 38.75
CA ASP A 600 4.45 20.23 38.22
C ASP A 600 4.38 19.93 36.72
N GLN A 601 3.99 18.69 36.40
CA GLN A 601 3.85 18.22 35.03
C GLN A 601 2.85 19.05 34.23
N GLN A 602 1.75 19.49 34.85
CA GLN A 602 0.71 20.27 34.17
C GLN A 602 1.19 21.68 33.82
N ALA A 603 1.96 22.33 34.70
CA ALA A 603 2.58 23.62 34.40
C ALA A 603 3.67 23.49 33.32
N ILE A 604 4.45 22.41 33.33
CA ILE A 604 5.45 22.12 32.28
C ILE A 604 4.79 21.89 30.92
N GLU A 605 3.69 21.14 30.86
CA GLU A 605 2.95 20.87 29.62
C GLU A 605 2.26 22.13 29.07
N THR A 606 1.78 23.02 29.94
CA THR A 606 1.11 24.27 29.56
C THR A 606 2.08 25.43 29.25
N PHE A 607 3.36 25.31 29.61
CA PHE A 607 4.41 26.29 29.34
C PHE A 607 4.44 26.69 27.84
N LEU A 608 4.36 27.99 27.59
CA LEU A 608 4.38 28.63 26.26
C LEU A 608 3.37 28.11 25.22
N GLN A 609 2.33 27.37 25.62
CA GLN A 609 1.32 26.87 24.67
C GLN A 609 0.48 28.00 24.05
N LEU A 610 0.33 29.15 24.73
CA LEU A 610 -0.35 30.33 24.18
C LEU A 610 0.50 30.98 23.08
N GLU A 611 1.77 31.24 23.34
CA GLU A 611 2.72 31.77 22.36
C GLU A 611 2.88 30.85 21.14
N LYS A 612 2.87 29.53 21.35
CA LYS A 612 2.88 28.51 20.29
C LYS A 612 1.67 28.62 19.37
N ARG A 613 0.46 28.88 19.92
CA ARG A 613 -0.77 29.06 19.12
C ARG A 613 -0.72 30.32 18.25
N ASN A 614 -0.11 31.39 18.76
CA ASN A 614 -0.06 32.69 18.07
C ASN A 614 0.84 32.71 16.82
N LYS A 615 1.75 31.73 16.64
CA LYS A 615 2.67 31.59 15.49
C LYS A 615 3.56 32.82 15.18
N THR A 616 3.61 33.80 16.08
CA THR A 616 4.37 35.05 15.94
C THR A 616 5.86 34.91 16.25
N ALA A 617 6.29 33.80 16.88
CA ALA A 617 7.67 33.58 17.25
C ALA A 617 8.62 33.54 16.02
N SER A 618 9.75 34.25 16.11
CA SER A 618 10.76 34.35 15.03
C SER A 618 11.19 32.97 14.51
N TYR A 619 11.37 32.00 15.41
CA TYR A 619 11.79 30.66 15.03
C TYR A 619 10.73 29.90 14.21
N THR A 620 9.45 30.06 14.53
CA THR A 620 8.33 29.47 13.78
C THR A 620 8.26 30.03 12.36
N GLN A 621 8.43 31.35 12.21
CA GLN A 621 8.48 32.02 10.90
C GLN A 621 9.72 31.59 10.09
N TYR A 622 10.87 31.50 10.74
CA TYR A 622 12.10 31.02 10.11
C TYR A 622 11.97 29.56 9.65
N TYR A 623 11.43 28.68 10.50
CA TYR A 623 11.14 27.28 10.17
C TYR A 623 10.27 27.16 8.93
N GLN A 624 9.15 27.90 8.87
CA GLN A 624 8.28 27.93 7.70
C GLN A 624 9.07 28.32 6.44
N SER A 625 9.88 29.38 6.50
CA SER A 625 10.73 29.81 5.39
C SER A 625 11.81 28.80 4.97
N VAL A 626 12.19 27.85 5.83
CA VAL A 626 13.07 26.73 5.46
C VAL A 626 12.27 25.65 4.71
N ILE A 627 11.06 25.32 5.16
CA ILE A 627 10.18 24.34 4.52
C ILE A 627 9.70 24.82 3.14
N ASP A 628 9.25 26.07 3.02
CA ASP A 628 8.77 26.64 1.74
C ASP A 628 9.87 26.62 0.66
N LYS A 629 11.13 26.81 1.07
CA LYS A 629 12.30 26.71 0.16
C LYS A 629 12.61 25.28 -0.23
N ALA A 630 12.46 24.33 0.69
CA ALA A 630 12.69 22.91 0.42
C ALA A 630 11.62 22.31 -0.51
N LEU A 631 10.37 22.77 -0.40
CA LEU A 631 9.26 22.39 -1.27
C LEU A 631 9.28 23.09 -2.65
N GLY A 632 10.25 23.98 -2.90
CA GLY A 632 10.36 24.69 -4.18
C GLY A 632 9.28 25.75 -4.41
N THR A 633 8.48 26.10 -3.40
CA THR A 633 7.27 26.94 -3.49
C THR A 633 7.54 28.43 -3.71
N LYS A 634 8.64 28.77 -4.38
CA LYS A 634 8.84 30.07 -5.04
C LYS A 634 8.51 29.95 -6.52
N GLY A 635 7.22 29.87 -6.82
CA GLY A 635 6.72 30.50 -8.04
C GLY A 635 7.18 31.97 -8.00
N LYS A 636 7.90 32.42 -9.03
CA LYS A 636 8.29 33.81 -9.14
C LYS A 636 7.01 34.64 -9.29
N LYS A 637 6.75 35.51 -8.32
CA LYS A 637 6.07 36.78 -8.60
C LYS A 637 7.08 37.73 -9.23
#